data_AF-A0A225UML3-F1
#
_entry.id   AF-A0A225UML3-F1
#
_cell.length_a   1.000
_cell.length_b   1.000
_cell.length_c   1.000
_cell.angle_alpha   90.00
_cell.angle_beta   90.00
_cell.angle_gamma   90.00
#
_symmetry.space_group_name_H-M   'P 1'
#
loop_
_entity.id
_entity.type
_entity.pdbx_description
1 polymer ?
#
loop_
_entity_poly.entity_id
_entity_poly.type
_entity_poly.pdbx_seq_one_letter_code
_entity_poly.pdbx_strand_id
1 'polypeptide(L)'
;MQTAVGNLHKVSVSGKLTVMATFGKTFFRLSALEAGRSYDWTALRNARYPDDVQSAWSNTCDLKSSAMNSLLNTLKNVAPETTAPVLRMIVFLSIQSQKARAEFIYQNDMWEFKETRILADEYAYHDIILDNEMSFRVKVFSELYPDANSLWSSVKNMIQFQKQASGDPFDTKPTLASDAPRGLSIQHVCTQNVHAVANFHGLRFQTLQGRGRDSLEIVTLEVRPPEDMLKKKQAGESLAFLVQTLVEILDPSP
;
A
#
# COMPACT_ATOMS: atom_id res chain seq x y z
N MET A 1 4.96 -31.47 -4.60
CA MET A 1 4.87 -30.12 -4.01
C MET A 1 3.84 -29.35 -4.81
N GLN A 2 2.59 -29.40 -4.38
CA GLN A 2 1.45 -28.93 -5.17
C GLN A 2 0.30 -28.61 -4.20
N THR A 3 0.50 -27.63 -3.33
CA THR A 3 -0.48 -27.31 -2.28
C THR A 3 -0.25 -25.88 -1.78
N ALA A 4 -0.94 -24.91 -2.40
CA ALA A 4 -1.22 -23.60 -1.79
C ALA A 4 -2.26 -22.78 -2.56
N VAL A 5 -2.54 -23.09 -3.84
CA VAL A 5 -3.63 -22.44 -4.60
C VAL A 5 -5.01 -22.86 -4.08
N GLY A 6 -5.11 -24.02 -3.41
CA GLY A 6 -6.38 -24.63 -2.98
C GLY A 6 -7.11 -23.96 -1.81
N ASN A 7 -6.48 -23.02 -1.08
CA ASN A 7 -7.08 -22.49 0.17
C ASN A 7 -7.66 -21.08 0.09
N LEU A 8 -7.46 -20.34 -1.00
CA LEU A 8 -8.09 -19.03 -1.18
C LEU A 8 -9.62 -19.11 -1.41
N HIS A 9 -10.15 -20.29 -1.75
CA HIS A 9 -11.58 -20.48 -2.07
C HIS A 9 -12.46 -20.96 -0.90
N LYS A 10 -11.92 -21.25 0.30
CA LYS A 10 -12.71 -21.89 1.38
C LYS A 10 -12.52 -21.35 2.80
N VAL A 11 -11.74 -20.30 3.02
CA VAL A 11 -11.57 -19.74 4.37
C VAL A 11 -12.53 -18.55 4.59
N SER A 12 -13.54 -18.78 5.43
CA SER A 12 -14.34 -17.71 6.05
C SER A 12 -13.49 -16.97 7.08
N VAL A 13 -12.79 -15.93 6.63
CA VAL A 13 -12.03 -15.03 7.51
C VAL A 13 -12.96 -13.90 8.00
N SER A 14 -13.02 -13.64 9.32
CA SER A 14 -13.61 -12.42 9.92
C SER A 14 -12.73 -11.19 9.65
N GLY A 15 -12.44 -10.95 8.37
CA GLY A 15 -11.49 -9.97 7.88
C GLY A 15 -11.92 -9.40 6.53
N LYS A 16 -11.27 -8.31 6.15
CA LYS A 16 -11.45 -7.61 4.88
C LYS A 16 -10.48 -8.19 3.85
N LEU A 17 -11.01 -8.74 2.76
CA LEU A 17 -10.21 -9.02 1.58
C LEU A 17 -9.83 -7.70 0.91
N THR A 18 -8.53 -7.54 0.64
CA THR A 18 -8.01 -6.42 -0.14
C THR A 18 -7.39 -6.96 -1.42
N VAL A 19 -7.91 -6.47 -2.55
CA VAL A 19 -7.32 -6.61 -3.88
C VAL A 19 -7.06 -5.20 -4.39
N MET A 20 -5.80 -4.87 -4.66
CA MET A 20 -5.40 -3.51 -5.01
C MET A 20 -4.19 -3.50 -5.92
N ALA A 21 -4.20 -2.65 -6.95
CA ALA A 21 -3.04 -2.35 -7.76
C ALA A 21 -2.38 -1.06 -7.28
N THR A 22 -1.05 -1.04 -7.30
CA THR A 22 -0.26 0.17 -7.05
C THR A 22 0.73 0.38 -8.18
N PHE A 23 0.70 1.54 -8.82
CA PHE A 23 1.67 1.88 -9.86
C PHE A 23 3.06 2.11 -9.28
N GLY A 24 4.08 1.90 -10.12
CA GLY A 24 5.48 1.93 -9.71
C GLY A 24 6.37 1.16 -10.66
N LYS A 25 7.61 0.92 -10.23
CA LYS A 25 8.59 0.09 -10.93
C LYS A 25 9.16 -0.95 -9.98
N THR A 26 9.47 -2.14 -10.49
CA THR A 26 10.23 -3.14 -9.76
C THR A 26 11.67 -2.68 -9.67
N PHE A 27 12.24 -2.75 -8.48
CA PHE A 27 13.67 -2.59 -8.26
C PHE A 27 14.18 -3.71 -7.36
N PHE A 28 15.48 -3.92 -7.37
CA PHE A 28 16.13 -4.92 -6.55
C PHE A 28 16.85 -4.23 -5.40
N ARG A 29 16.55 -4.67 -4.18
CA ARG A 29 17.29 -4.29 -2.99
C ARG A 29 18.37 -5.35 -2.77
N LEU A 30 19.60 -4.88 -2.73
CA LEU A 30 20.74 -5.67 -2.28
C LEU A 30 20.84 -5.54 -0.75
N SER A 31 20.89 -6.66 -0.04
CA SER A 31 21.02 -6.66 1.42
C SER A 31 22.43 -6.25 1.87
N ALA A 32 23.44 -6.52 1.03
CA ALA A 32 24.80 -6.05 1.19
C ALA A 32 25.36 -5.53 -0.15
N LEU A 33 26.04 -4.39 -0.10
CA LEU A 33 26.82 -3.84 -1.22
C LEU A 33 28.31 -3.95 -0.88
N GLU A 34 29.08 -4.58 -1.75
CA GLU A 34 30.54 -4.60 -1.68
C GLU A 34 31.09 -3.39 -2.45
N ALA A 35 31.89 -2.57 -1.79
CA ALA A 35 32.53 -1.43 -2.43
C ALA A 35 33.41 -1.88 -3.62
N GLY A 36 33.28 -1.19 -4.75
CA GLY A 36 34.04 -1.50 -5.97
C GLY A 36 33.51 -2.67 -6.80
N ARG A 37 32.42 -3.34 -6.35
CA ARG A 37 31.77 -4.40 -7.12
C ARG A 37 30.73 -3.81 -8.07
N SER A 38 30.82 -4.17 -9.35
CA SER A 38 29.75 -3.93 -10.31
C SER A 38 28.69 -5.02 -10.16
N TYR A 39 27.42 -4.60 -10.09
CA TYR A 39 26.28 -5.49 -10.05
C TYR A 39 25.51 -5.34 -11.36
N ASP A 40 25.61 -6.34 -12.22
CA ASP A 40 24.79 -6.43 -13.43
C ASP A 40 23.67 -7.48 -13.24
N TRP A 41 22.74 -7.54 -14.20
CA TRP A 41 21.61 -8.46 -14.14
C TRP A 41 22.04 -9.94 -14.08
N THR A 42 23.13 -10.29 -14.75
CA THR A 42 23.69 -11.64 -14.76
C THR A 42 24.23 -12.02 -13.38
N ALA A 43 24.92 -11.08 -12.72
CA ALA A 43 25.44 -11.23 -11.37
C ALA A 43 24.31 -11.34 -10.33
N LEU A 44 23.24 -10.55 -10.47
CA LEU A 44 22.07 -10.60 -9.59
C LEU A 44 21.29 -11.91 -9.75
N ARG A 45 21.14 -12.41 -10.98
CA ARG A 45 20.45 -13.68 -11.28
C ARG A 45 21.18 -14.90 -10.71
N ASN A 46 22.50 -14.80 -10.56
CA ASN A 46 23.36 -15.85 -10.01
C ASN A 46 23.64 -15.67 -8.51
N ALA A 47 22.98 -14.73 -7.84
CA ALA A 47 23.11 -14.56 -6.40
C ALA A 47 22.75 -15.88 -5.70
N ARG A 48 23.71 -16.41 -4.93
CA ARG A 48 23.65 -17.77 -4.38
C ARG A 48 22.63 -17.88 -3.24
N TYR A 49 22.33 -16.76 -2.59
CA TYR A 49 21.42 -16.70 -1.45
C TYR A 49 20.19 -15.84 -1.80
N PRO A 50 18.96 -16.37 -1.67
CA PRO A 50 17.72 -15.63 -1.92
C PRO A 50 17.59 -14.33 -1.11
N ASP A 51 18.28 -14.25 0.03
CA ASP A 51 18.27 -13.07 0.92
C ASP A 51 19.21 -11.94 0.45
N ASP A 52 20.09 -12.21 -0.52
CA ASP A 52 21.03 -11.21 -1.05
C ASP A 52 20.35 -10.23 -2.00
N VAL A 53 19.29 -10.68 -2.68
CA VAL A 53 18.57 -9.91 -3.70
C VAL A 53 17.07 -10.02 -3.42
N GLN A 54 16.49 -8.93 -2.91
CA GLN A 54 15.04 -8.85 -2.66
C GLN A 54 14.40 -7.94 -3.69
N SER A 55 13.30 -8.37 -4.32
CA SER A 55 12.51 -7.47 -5.15
C SER A 55 11.72 -6.50 -4.27
N ALA A 56 11.66 -5.25 -4.68
CA ALA A 56 10.91 -4.20 -4.04
C ALA A 56 10.13 -3.40 -5.09
N TRP A 57 9.11 -2.67 -4.65
CA TRP A 57 8.22 -1.91 -5.50
C TRP A 57 8.24 -0.44 -5.10
N SER A 58 8.38 0.47 -6.06
CA SER A 58 8.54 1.90 -5.75
C SER A 58 7.30 2.53 -5.14
N ASN A 59 6.11 1.99 -5.43
CA ASN A 59 4.81 2.60 -5.10
C ASN A 59 4.75 4.10 -5.48
N THR A 60 5.47 4.50 -6.53
CA THR A 60 5.59 5.90 -6.98
C THR A 60 5.36 5.96 -8.48
N CYS A 61 4.43 6.81 -8.90
CA CYS A 61 4.15 7.07 -10.31
C CYS A 61 5.34 7.75 -10.98
N ASP A 62 5.68 7.32 -12.19
CA ASP A 62 6.66 8.01 -13.02
C ASP A 62 5.97 9.21 -13.71
N LEU A 63 6.05 10.38 -13.08
CA LEU A 63 5.44 11.60 -13.60
C LEU A 63 6.13 12.14 -14.87
N LYS A 64 7.22 11.51 -15.33
CA LYS A 64 7.84 11.84 -16.63
C LYS A 64 7.23 11.00 -17.77
N SER A 65 6.56 9.90 -17.46
CA SER A 65 5.88 9.06 -18.45
C SER A 65 4.66 9.79 -19.03
N SER A 66 4.58 9.87 -20.36
CA SER A 66 3.43 10.44 -21.08
C SER A 66 2.15 9.64 -20.80
N ALA A 67 2.25 8.31 -20.76
CA ALA A 67 1.12 7.42 -20.47
C ALA A 67 0.56 7.66 -19.05
N MET A 68 1.44 7.75 -18.04
CA MET A 68 1.04 8.04 -16.67
C MET A 68 0.38 9.42 -16.55
N ASN A 69 0.98 10.45 -17.14
CA ASN A 69 0.41 11.80 -17.12
C ASN A 69 -0.95 11.87 -17.82
N SER A 70 -1.10 11.17 -18.95
CA SER A 70 -2.38 11.07 -19.65
C SER A 70 -3.45 10.45 -18.75
N LEU A 71 -3.15 9.32 -18.11
CA LEU A 71 -4.07 8.68 -17.16
C LEU A 71 -4.45 9.60 -16.01
N LEU A 72 -3.48 10.22 -15.34
CA LEU A 72 -3.75 11.13 -14.21
C LEU A 72 -4.60 12.33 -14.64
N ASN A 73 -4.38 12.87 -15.84
CA ASN A 73 -5.19 13.97 -16.38
C ASN A 73 -6.61 13.52 -16.72
N THR A 74 -6.78 12.33 -17.30
CA THR A 74 -8.11 11.74 -17.52
C THR A 74 -8.86 11.57 -16.20
N LEU A 75 -8.21 11.04 -15.17
CA LEU A 75 -8.82 10.83 -13.86
C LEU A 75 -9.22 12.14 -13.17
N LYS A 76 -8.46 13.23 -13.36
CA LYS A 76 -8.84 14.57 -12.84
C LYS A 76 -10.14 15.10 -13.44
N ASN A 77 -10.49 14.68 -14.65
CA ASN A 77 -11.71 15.10 -15.34
C ASN A 77 -12.93 14.23 -14.97
N VAL A 78 -12.72 13.12 -14.25
CA VAL A 78 -13.80 12.28 -13.74
C VAL A 78 -14.38 12.92 -12.48
N ALA A 79 -15.71 12.98 -12.36
CA ALA A 79 -16.37 13.51 -11.18
C ALA A 79 -15.96 12.70 -9.92
N PRO A 80 -15.40 13.35 -8.89
CA PRO A 80 -14.89 12.65 -7.72
C PRO A 80 -16.02 12.20 -6.77
N GLU A 81 -15.84 11.06 -6.08
CA GLU A 81 -16.78 10.60 -5.02
C GLU A 81 -16.78 11.52 -3.78
N THR A 82 -15.70 12.26 -3.54
CA THR A 82 -15.50 13.15 -2.37
C THR A 82 -14.81 14.44 -2.79
N THR A 83 -15.04 15.56 -2.12
CA THR A 83 -14.60 16.88 -2.62
C THR A 83 -13.31 17.42 -1.96
N ALA A 84 -12.99 17.01 -0.74
CA ALA A 84 -11.80 17.51 -0.04
C ALA A 84 -10.75 16.39 0.14
N PRO A 85 -9.47 16.65 -0.17
CA PRO A 85 -8.38 15.75 0.20
C PRO A 85 -8.35 15.53 1.71
N VAL A 86 -8.06 14.30 2.12
CA VAL A 86 -7.98 13.91 3.53
C VAL A 86 -6.54 13.55 3.86
N LEU A 87 -5.94 14.26 4.80
CA LEU A 87 -4.61 13.92 5.29
C LEU A 87 -4.69 12.68 6.20
N ARG A 88 -3.96 11.62 5.84
CA ARG A 88 -3.98 10.31 6.49
C ARG A 88 -2.58 9.95 6.97
N MET A 89 -2.50 9.37 8.16
CA MET A 89 -1.30 8.71 8.68
C MET A 89 -1.59 7.23 8.92
N ILE A 90 -0.69 6.37 8.45
CA ILE A 90 -0.71 4.93 8.74
C ILE A 90 0.56 4.60 9.52
N VAL A 91 0.38 4.09 10.73
CA VAL A 91 1.46 3.63 11.60
C VAL A 91 1.52 2.11 11.54
N PHE A 92 2.61 1.57 11.00
CA PHE A 92 2.84 0.13 10.94
C PHE A 92 3.57 -0.33 12.19
N LEU A 93 3.02 -1.33 12.84
CA LEU A 93 3.40 -1.81 14.16
C LEU A 93 3.75 -3.29 14.09
N SER A 94 4.64 -3.71 14.98
CA SER A 94 4.89 -5.13 15.20
C SER A 94 5.09 -5.43 16.68
N ILE A 95 4.62 -6.60 17.10
CA ILE A 95 4.95 -7.20 18.39
C ILE A 95 5.13 -8.70 18.17
N GLN A 96 6.27 -9.23 18.61
CA GLN A 96 6.66 -10.61 18.31
C GLN A 96 6.62 -10.88 16.79
N SER A 97 5.88 -11.90 16.33
CA SER A 97 5.68 -12.18 14.91
C SER A 97 4.49 -11.43 14.28
N GLN A 98 3.61 -10.83 15.09
CA GLN A 98 2.39 -10.20 14.58
C GLN A 98 2.65 -8.77 14.10
N LYS A 99 2.02 -8.42 12.99
CA LYS A 99 2.06 -7.09 12.39
C LYS A 99 0.67 -6.48 12.35
N ALA A 100 0.58 -5.18 12.55
CA ALA A 100 -0.66 -4.43 12.45
C ALA A 100 -0.41 -3.06 11.82
N ARG A 101 -1.48 -2.44 11.33
CA ARG A 101 -1.50 -1.01 10.99
C ARG A 101 -2.57 -0.30 11.79
N ALA A 102 -2.25 0.90 12.27
CA ALA A 102 -3.20 1.84 12.84
C ALA A 102 -3.34 3.03 11.89
N GLU A 103 -4.57 3.38 11.51
CA GLU A 103 -4.88 4.47 10.60
C GLU A 103 -5.47 5.65 11.38
N PHE A 104 -4.96 6.84 11.07
CA PHE A 104 -5.40 8.11 11.64
C PHE A 104 -5.70 9.11 10.50
N ILE A 105 -6.67 9.99 10.74
CA ILE A 105 -7.05 11.06 9.83
C ILE A 105 -6.82 12.40 10.55
N TYR A 106 -6.25 13.39 9.86
CA TYR A 106 -6.06 14.73 10.41
C TYR A 106 -7.31 15.59 10.18
N GLN A 107 -8.01 15.94 11.25
CA GLN A 107 -9.21 16.78 11.26
C GLN A 107 -9.20 17.66 12.52
N ASN A 108 -9.74 18.89 12.41
CA ASN A 108 -9.85 19.82 13.54
C ASN A 108 -8.50 20.02 14.28
N ASP A 109 -7.42 20.17 13.50
CA ASP A 109 -6.05 20.29 13.98
C ASP A 109 -5.54 19.13 14.84
N MET A 110 -6.12 17.93 14.73
CA MET A 110 -5.73 16.75 15.49
C MET A 110 -5.73 15.48 14.64
N TRP A 111 -4.91 14.51 15.05
CA TRP A 111 -4.95 13.17 14.50
C TRP A 111 -6.04 12.35 15.20
N GLU A 112 -7.11 12.06 14.48
CA GLU A 112 -8.22 11.23 14.94
C GLU A 112 -7.99 9.78 14.54
N PHE A 113 -8.14 8.88 15.50
CA PHE A 113 -8.03 7.44 15.23
C PHE A 113 -9.21 6.96 14.39
N LYS A 114 -8.91 6.25 13.30
CA LYS A 114 -9.92 5.65 12.43
C LYS A 114 -10.09 4.18 12.72
N GLU A 115 -9.01 3.41 12.60
CA GLU A 115 -9.08 1.95 12.75
C GLU A 115 -7.71 1.30 12.97
N THR A 116 -7.75 0.08 13.50
CA THR A 116 -6.62 -0.85 13.54
C THR A 116 -6.96 -2.07 12.71
N ARG A 117 -5.96 -2.61 12.01
CA ARG A 117 -6.03 -3.89 11.31
C ARG A 117 -4.80 -4.73 11.58
N ILE A 118 -5.03 -6.00 11.90
CA ILE A 118 -3.95 -6.99 11.96
C ILE A 118 -3.68 -7.43 10.53
N LEU A 119 -2.41 -7.42 10.16
CA LEU A 119 -1.97 -7.81 8.83
C LEU A 119 -1.78 -9.32 8.80
N ALA A 120 -2.43 -10.01 7.85
CA ALA A 120 -2.14 -11.41 7.63
C ALA A 120 -0.73 -11.57 7.04
N ASP A 121 -0.04 -12.65 7.41
CA ASP A 121 1.30 -12.96 6.88
C ASP A 121 1.27 -13.35 5.39
N GLU A 122 0.12 -13.78 4.88
CA GLU A 122 -0.04 -14.24 3.50
C GLU A 122 -0.44 -13.10 2.56
N TYR A 123 0.52 -12.74 1.69
CA TYR A 123 0.33 -11.82 0.58
C TYR A 123 0.62 -12.53 -0.74
N ALA A 124 -0.23 -12.34 -1.74
CA ALA A 124 0.15 -12.58 -3.12
C ALA A 124 0.47 -11.26 -3.80
N TYR A 125 1.61 -11.22 -4.49
CA TYR A 125 2.07 -10.09 -5.30
C TYR A 125 2.17 -10.53 -6.75
N HIS A 126 1.59 -9.74 -7.65
CA HIS A 126 1.73 -9.93 -9.09
C HIS A 126 2.22 -8.62 -9.70
N ASP A 127 3.38 -8.65 -10.35
CA ASP A 127 3.91 -7.50 -11.09
C ASP A 127 3.45 -7.62 -12.54
N ILE A 128 2.76 -6.59 -13.03
CA ILE A 128 2.34 -6.46 -14.42
C ILE A 128 3.17 -5.33 -15.02
N ILE A 129 3.87 -5.64 -16.12
CA ILE A 129 4.71 -4.71 -16.86
C ILE A 129 4.18 -4.68 -18.28
N LEU A 130 3.78 -3.52 -18.75
CA LEU A 130 3.24 -3.29 -20.09
C LEU A 130 4.31 -2.70 -21.01
N ASP A 131 4.14 -2.85 -22.31
CA ASP A 131 5.09 -2.38 -23.33
C ASP A 131 5.15 -0.85 -23.40
N ASN A 132 4.11 -0.14 -22.95
CA ASN A 132 4.05 1.32 -22.89
C ASN A 132 4.73 1.94 -21.65
N GLU A 133 5.68 1.21 -21.04
CA GLU A 133 6.43 1.57 -19.84
C GLU A 133 5.59 1.75 -18.56
N MET A 134 4.29 1.45 -18.62
CA MET A 134 3.43 1.42 -17.45
C MET A 134 3.60 0.09 -16.72
N SER A 135 3.74 0.17 -15.40
CA SER A 135 3.78 -1.03 -14.58
C SER A 135 3.05 -0.83 -13.26
N PHE A 136 2.40 -1.90 -12.81
CA PHE A 136 1.65 -1.93 -11.57
C PHE A 136 1.83 -3.26 -10.86
N ARG A 137 1.87 -3.21 -9.53
CA ARG A 137 1.88 -4.39 -8.66
C ARG A 137 0.49 -4.59 -8.08
N VAL A 138 -0.11 -5.74 -8.32
CA VAL A 138 -1.33 -6.16 -7.65
C VAL A 138 -0.98 -6.89 -6.35
N LYS A 139 -1.66 -6.50 -5.27
CA LYS A 139 -1.54 -7.07 -3.94
C LYS A 139 -2.88 -7.71 -3.58
N VAL A 140 -2.84 -8.98 -3.20
CA VAL A 140 -3.99 -9.71 -2.65
C VAL A 140 -3.63 -10.14 -1.25
N PHE A 141 -4.40 -9.68 -0.26
CA PHE A 141 -4.20 -10.02 1.14
C PHE A 141 -5.48 -9.85 1.94
N SER A 142 -5.50 -10.46 3.12
CA SER A 142 -6.59 -10.29 4.08
C SER A 142 -6.10 -9.46 5.27
N GLU A 143 -6.95 -8.56 5.72
CA GLU A 143 -6.75 -7.81 6.96
C GLU A 143 -7.76 -8.26 8.00
N LEU A 144 -7.31 -8.57 9.20
CA LEU A 144 -8.19 -9.03 10.28
C LEU A 144 -8.59 -7.86 11.17
N TYR A 145 -9.84 -7.87 11.61
CA TYR A 145 -10.26 -7.02 12.70
C TYR A 145 -9.65 -7.54 14.01
N PRO A 146 -9.10 -6.67 14.86
CA PRO A 146 -8.64 -7.11 16.17
C PRO A 146 -9.82 -7.55 17.02
N ASP A 147 -9.65 -8.66 17.75
CA ASP A 147 -10.61 -9.05 18.78
C ASP A 147 -10.69 -7.98 19.86
N ALA A 148 -11.88 -7.75 20.43
CA ALA A 148 -12.11 -6.70 21.43
C ALA A 148 -11.16 -6.79 22.63
N ASN A 149 -10.78 -8.01 23.02
CA ASN A 149 -9.89 -8.29 24.15
C ASN A 149 -8.40 -8.38 23.75
N SER A 150 -8.06 -8.18 22.48
CA SER A 150 -6.68 -8.23 22.01
C SER A 150 -5.93 -6.93 22.32
N LEU A 151 -4.61 -7.00 22.43
CA LEU A 151 -3.76 -5.80 22.54
C LEU A 151 -4.06 -4.77 21.44
N TRP A 152 -4.26 -5.25 20.22
CA TRP A 152 -4.47 -4.45 19.02
C TRP A 152 -5.74 -3.60 19.06
N SER A 153 -6.76 -3.97 19.83
CA SER A 153 -7.96 -3.15 20.01
C SER A 153 -7.69 -1.85 20.79
N SER A 154 -6.64 -1.85 21.62
CA SER A 154 -6.25 -0.75 22.50
C SER A 154 -5.06 0.08 22.00
N VAL A 155 -4.49 -0.28 20.84
CA VAL A 155 -3.23 0.30 20.36
C VAL A 155 -3.30 1.81 20.09
N LYS A 156 -4.49 2.34 19.80
CA LYS A 156 -4.72 3.79 19.62
C LYS A 156 -4.29 4.59 20.86
N ASN A 157 -4.45 4.02 22.05
CA ASN A 157 -4.10 4.67 23.32
C ASN A 157 -2.59 4.62 23.59
N MET A 158 -1.86 3.75 22.87
CA MET A 158 -0.42 3.56 23.01
C MET A 158 0.36 4.44 22.03
N ILE A 159 -0.31 5.10 21.08
CA ILE A 159 0.32 5.98 20.10
C ILE A 159 0.13 7.43 20.56
N GLN A 160 1.25 8.13 20.72
CA GLN A 160 1.30 9.56 21.04
C GLN A 160 1.85 10.33 19.84
N PHE A 161 1.35 11.55 19.61
CA PHE A 161 1.79 12.39 18.51
C PHE A 161 2.63 13.55 19.02
N GLN A 162 3.87 13.61 18.59
CA GLN A 162 4.74 14.76 18.84
C GLN A 162 4.56 15.74 17.68
N LYS A 163 3.88 16.87 17.94
CA LYS A 163 3.78 17.98 16.98
C LYS A 163 5.10 18.75 16.97
N GLN A 164 5.65 18.97 15.77
CA GLN A 164 6.83 19.79 15.57
C GLN A 164 6.45 21.28 15.59
N ALA A 165 7.43 22.15 15.86
CA ALA A 165 7.23 23.60 15.96
C ALA A 165 6.71 24.24 14.66
N SER A 166 6.87 23.58 13.51
CA SER A 166 6.39 24.06 12.20
C SER A 166 4.87 24.16 12.12
N GLY A 167 4.13 23.40 12.95
CA GLY A 167 2.67 23.28 12.83
C GLY A 167 2.22 22.47 11.61
N ASP A 168 3.14 21.98 10.78
CA ASP A 168 2.84 21.17 9.61
C ASP A 168 2.50 19.74 10.03
N PRO A 169 1.30 19.23 9.74
CA PRO A 169 0.91 17.90 10.16
C PRO A 169 1.76 16.79 9.50
N PHE A 170 2.41 17.03 8.35
CA PHE A 170 3.35 16.06 7.76
C PHE A 170 4.58 15.82 8.63
N ASP A 171 4.95 16.78 9.47
CA ASP A 171 6.10 16.68 10.37
C ASP A 171 5.74 15.97 11.70
N THR A 172 4.47 15.57 11.86
CA THR A 172 4.04 14.87 13.07
C THR A 172 4.74 13.52 13.18
N LYS A 173 5.39 13.28 14.34
CA LYS A 173 6.04 12.02 14.63
C LYS A 173 5.22 11.21 15.64
N PRO A 174 4.69 10.02 15.27
CA PRO A 174 4.09 9.12 16.23
C PRO A 174 5.18 8.43 17.07
N THR A 175 4.95 8.33 18.36
CA THR A 175 5.78 7.61 19.33
C THR A 175 4.91 6.65 20.14
N LEU A 176 5.53 5.63 20.72
CA LEU A 176 4.84 4.77 21.68
C LEU A 176 4.83 5.43 23.06
N ALA A 177 3.71 5.30 23.76
CA ALA A 177 3.57 5.70 25.16
C ALA A 177 4.54 4.89 26.05
N SER A 178 4.93 5.46 27.19
CA SER A 178 5.89 4.84 28.10
C SER A 178 5.41 3.52 28.71
N ASP A 179 4.10 3.31 28.77
CA ASP A 179 3.42 2.11 29.25
C ASP A 179 3.13 1.09 28.14
N ALA A 180 3.61 1.34 26.91
CA ALA A 180 3.46 0.39 25.81
C ALA A 180 4.10 -0.97 26.15
N PRO A 181 3.48 -2.10 25.76
CA PRO A 181 4.00 -3.42 26.05
C PRO A 181 5.42 -3.62 25.52
N ARG A 182 6.22 -4.36 26.30
CA ARG A 182 7.59 -4.71 25.89
C ARG A 182 7.57 -5.47 24.55
N GLY A 183 8.36 -4.98 23.60
CA GLY A 183 8.48 -5.58 22.26
C GLY A 183 7.51 -5.02 21.22
N LEU A 184 6.54 -4.19 21.61
CA LEU A 184 5.79 -3.39 20.64
C LEU A 184 6.74 -2.35 20.02
N SER A 185 6.73 -2.24 18.70
CA SER A 185 7.57 -1.29 17.97
C SER A 185 6.83 -0.69 16.79
N ILE A 186 7.12 0.57 16.50
CA ILE A 186 6.74 1.23 15.24
C ILE A 186 7.79 0.85 14.21
N GLN A 187 7.36 0.15 13.16
CA GLN A 187 8.22 -0.32 12.07
C GLN A 187 8.47 0.78 11.04
N HIS A 188 7.40 1.44 10.61
CA HIS A 188 7.45 2.60 9.73
C HIS A 188 6.13 3.37 9.79
N VAL A 189 6.17 4.60 9.28
CA VAL A 189 5.04 5.54 9.27
C VAL A 189 4.88 6.08 7.86
N CYS A 190 3.65 6.12 7.37
CA CYS A 190 3.32 6.71 6.08
C CYS A 190 2.30 7.84 6.29
N THR A 191 2.70 9.08 5.99
CA THR A 191 1.83 10.25 6.04
C THR A 191 1.59 10.78 4.63
N GLN A 192 0.33 10.96 4.26
CA GLN A 192 -0.07 11.16 2.88
C GLN A 192 -1.44 11.85 2.77
N ASN A 193 -1.55 12.80 1.85
CA ASN A 193 -2.80 13.37 1.40
C ASN A 193 -3.51 12.38 0.48
N VAL A 194 -4.68 11.93 0.92
CA VAL A 194 -5.55 11.06 0.16
C VAL A 194 -6.50 11.93 -0.65
N HIS A 195 -6.37 11.90 -1.96
CA HIS A 195 -7.28 12.61 -2.84
C HIS A 195 -8.56 11.80 -3.07
N ALA A 196 -9.54 12.50 -3.62
CA ALA A 196 -10.82 11.92 -3.94
C ALA A 196 -10.71 10.70 -4.86
N VAL A 197 -11.65 9.78 -4.69
CA VAL A 197 -11.75 8.59 -5.53
C VAL A 197 -12.41 8.96 -6.85
N ALA A 198 -11.77 8.60 -7.96
CA ALA A 198 -12.33 8.67 -9.30
C ALA A 198 -12.83 7.27 -9.70
N ASN A 199 -14.10 7.15 -10.06
CA ASN A 199 -14.66 5.93 -10.62
C ASN A 199 -14.48 5.92 -12.13
N PHE A 200 -13.63 5.05 -12.65
CA PHE A 200 -13.30 4.99 -14.06
C PHE A 200 -13.31 3.54 -14.53
N HIS A 201 -14.13 3.24 -15.54
CA HIS A 201 -14.35 1.87 -16.05
C HIS A 201 -14.67 0.84 -14.95
N GLY A 202 -15.45 1.24 -13.94
CA GLY A 202 -15.82 0.36 -12.82
C GLY A 202 -14.73 0.13 -11.78
N LEU A 203 -13.53 0.72 -11.97
CA LEU A 203 -12.45 0.71 -10.99
C LEU A 203 -12.43 2.01 -10.18
N ARG A 204 -12.01 1.89 -8.93
CA ARG A 204 -11.83 3.00 -7.99
C ARG A 204 -10.37 3.42 -7.97
N PHE A 205 -10.06 4.56 -8.57
CA PHE A 205 -8.73 5.15 -8.59
C PHE A 205 -8.58 6.15 -7.45
N GLN A 206 -7.48 6.06 -6.71
CA GLN A 206 -7.17 6.96 -5.61
C GLN A 206 -5.72 7.43 -5.71
N THR A 207 -5.54 8.74 -5.81
CA THR A 207 -4.22 9.36 -5.79
C THR A 207 -3.84 9.69 -4.36
N LEU A 208 -2.59 9.37 -4.00
CA LEU A 208 -1.99 9.68 -2.72
C LEU A 208 -0.77 10.57 -2.95
N GLN A 209 -0.65 11.63 -2.16
CA GLN A 209 0.49 12.54 -2.18
C GLN A 209 1.21 12.51 -0.84
N GLY A 210 2.46 12.06 -0.82
CA GLY A 210 3.32 12.03 0.37
C GLY A 210 4.58 12.88 0.20
N ARG A 211 5.39 12.95 1.26
CA ARG A 211 6.76 13.49 1.21
C ARG A 211 7.78 12.36 1.19
N GLY A 212 8.68 12.39 0.23
CA GLY A 212 9.87 11.54 0.19
C GLY A 212 10.95 11.97 1.18
N ARG A 213 12.06 11.21 1.23
CA ARG A 213 13.20 11.50 2.12
C ARG A 213 13.83 12.87 1.87
N ASP A 214 13.76 13.36 0.63
CA ASP A 214 14.32 14.65 0.22
C ASP A 214 13.24 15.73 0.09
N SER A 215 12.11 15.58 0.80
CA SER A 215 10.94 16.45 0.71
C SER A 215 10.29 16.55 -0.68
N LEU A 216 10.73 15.73 -1.63
CA LEU A 216 10.11 15.60 -2.95
C LEU A 216 8.70 15.02 -2.80
N GLU A 217 7.76 15.58 -3.55
CA GLU A 217 6.41 15.07 -3.61
C GLU A 217 6.42 13.66 -4.24
N ILE A 218 5.85 12.70 -3.52
CA ILE A 218 5.64 11.34 -4.01
C ILE A 218 4.16 11.22 -4.36
N VAL A 219 3.89 10.89 -5.63
CA VAL A 219 2.55 10.55 -6.08
C VAL A 219 2.43 9.03 -6.19
N THR A 220 1.47 8.46 -5.48
CA THR A 220 1.07 7.05 -5.62
C THR A 220 -0.32 7.00 -6.23
N LEU A 221 -0.55 6.07 -7.16
CA LEU A 221 -1.87 5.76 -7.67
C LEU A 221 -2.26 4.35 -7.21
N GLU A 222 -3.29 4.27 -6.38
CA GLU A 222 -3.91 3.03 -5.93
C GLU A 222 -5.19 2.78 -6.73
N VAL A 223 -5.41 1.53 -7.13
CA VAL A 223 -6.61 1.12 -7.87
C VAL A 223 -7.25 -0.09 -7.21
N ARG A 224 -8.56 -0.05 -7.02
CA ARG A 224 -9.32 -1.12 -6.37
C ARG A 224 -10.55 -1.50 -7.20
N PRO A 225 -10.98 -2.78 -7.18
CA PRO A 225 -12.31 -3.18 -7.60
C PRO A 225 -13.40 -2.43 -6.81
N PRO A 226 -14.66 -2.42 -7.30
CA PRO A 226 -15.77 -1.87 -6.54
C PRO A 226 -16.00 -2.67 -5.26
N GLU A 227 -16.51 -2.01 -4.20
CA GLU A 227 -16.56 -2.62 -2.87
C GLU A 227 -17.43 -3.87 -2.79
N ASP A 228 -18.46 -3.96 -3.60
CA ASP A 228 -19.39 -5.08 -3.61
C ASP A 228 -18.71 -6.37 -4.11
N MET A 229 -17.75 -6.28 -5.04
CA MET A 229 -16.92 -7.41 -5.47
C MET A 229 -16.01 -7.91 -4.34
N LEU A 230 -15.48 -7.00 -3.52
CA LEU A 230 -14.65 -7.36 -2.37
C LEU A 230 -15.47 -7.96 -1.22
N LYS A 231 -16.75 -7.57 -1.07
CA LYS A 231 -17.67 -8.08 -0.05
C LYS A 231 -18.17 -9.50 -0.36
N LYS A 232 -18.30 -9.87 -1.64
CA LYS A 232 -18.88 -11.17 -2.11
C LYS A 232 -17.88 -12.34 -2.17
N LYS A 233 -16.59 -12.08 -1.90
CA LYS A 233 -15.48 -13.05 -1.73
C LYS A 233 -15.34 -14.15 -2.80
N GLN A 234 -14.62 -13.83 -3.88
CA GLN A 234 -13.59 -14.70 -4.45
C GLN A 234 -12.38 -13.85 -4.85
N ALA A 235 -11.23 -14.05 -4.20
CA ALA A 235 -10.03 -13.28 -4.48
C ALA A 235 -9.57 -13.39 -5.94
N GLY A 236 -9.75 -14.57 -6.54
CA GLY A 236 -9.46 -14.82 -7.95
C GLY A 236 -10.31 -13.97 -8.90
N GLU A 237 -11.62 -13.86 -8.66
CA GLU A 237 -12.51 -13.06 -9.52
C GLU A 237 -12.19 -11.56 -9.41
N SER A 238 -11.97 -11.06 -8.20
CA SER A 238 -11.59 -9.66 -7.97
C SER A 238 -10.23 -9.33 -8.59
N LEU A 239 -9.27 -10.26 -8.51
CA LEU A 239 -7.96 -10.14 -9.13
C LEU A 239 -8.08 -10.11 -10.65
N ALA A 240 -8.79 -11.07 -11.24
CA ALA A 240 -8.97 -11.17 -12.69
C ALA A 240 -9.63 -9.91 -13.25
N PHE A 241 -10.73 -9.46 -12.62
CA PHE A 241 -11.40 -8.22 -12.97
C PHE A 241 -10.46 -7.00 -12.90
N LEU A 242 -9.76 -6.82 -11.77
CA LEU A 242 -8.83 -5.69 -11.62
C LEU A 242 -7.76 -5.67 -12.71
N VAL A 243 -7.11 -6.80 -12.94
CA VAL A 243 -6.01 -6.90 -13.91
C VAL A 243 -6.53 -6.68 -15.32
N GLN A 244 -7.60 -7.38 -15.72
CA GLN A 244 -8.16 -7.27 -17.07
C GLN A 244 -8.58 -5.83 -17.36
N THR A 245 -9.38 -5.21 -16.49
CA THR A 245 -9.87 -3.85 -16.70
C THR A 245 -8.74 -2.82 -16.68
N LEU A 246 -7.71 -2.99 -15.83
CA LEU A 246 -6.54 -2.12 -15.87
C LEU A 246 -5.75 -2.24 -17.18
N VAL A 247 -5.55 -3.46 -17.68
CA VAL A 247 -4.87 -3.68 -18.96
C VAL A 247 -5.66 -3.04 -20.09
N GLU A 248 -6.99 -3.21 -20.15
CA GLU A 248 -7.84 -2.57 -21.16
C GLU A 248 -7.78 -1.04 -21.14
N ILE A 249 -7.66 -0.43 -19.95
CA ILE A 249 -7.50 1.03 -19.81
C ILE A 249 -6.11 1.50 -20.27
N LEU A 250 -5.08 0.76 -19.91
CA LEU A 250 -3.68 1.17 -20.06
C LEU A 250 -3.11 0.83 -21.43
N ASP A 251 -3.58 -0.26 -22.03
CA ASP A 251 -3.16 -0.78 -23.32
C ASP A 251 -4.42 -1.11 -24.15
N PRO A 252 -5.20 -0.09 -24.54
CA PRO A 252 -6.37 -0.31 -25.36
C PRO A 252 -5.90 -0.87 -26.70
N SER A 253 -6.27 -2.13 -26.97
CA SER A 253 -6.03 -2.72 -28.29
C SER A 253 -6.64 -1.82 -29.37
N PRO A 254 -5.94 -1.57 -30.49
CA PRO A 254 -6.45 -0.74 -31.58
C PRO A 254 -7.71 -1.31 -32.24
#